data_AF-A0AAD5AB07-F1
#
_entry.id   AF-A0AAD5AB07-F1
#
_cell.length_a   1.000
_cell.length_b   1.000
_cell.length_c   1.000
_cell.angle_alpha   90.00
_cell.angle_beta   90.00
_cell.angle_gamma   90.00
#
_symmetry.space_group_name_H-M   'P 1'
#
loop_
_entity.id
_entity.type
_entity.pdbx_description
1 polymer ?
#
loop_
_entity_poly.entity_id
_entity_poly.type
_entity_poly.pdbx_seq_one_letter_code
_entity_poly.pdbx_strand_id
1 'polypeptide(L)'
;MGHSGETDVFTPELGKDHHEDWNSGYRYYRFHCLGAGQFQCKYTNLVFEMKEKAEVLYSIVSWGSVQLDGMGQMQPAGPLYNIDCSKGSMCKLHLPHCEINSGKVI
;
A
#
# COMPACT_ATOMS: atom_id res chain seq x y z
N MET A 1 11.10 8.02 -26.34
CA MET A 1 10.12 8.98 -25.79
C MET A 1 9.42 8.32 -24.61
N GLY A 2 9.62 8.82 -23.38
CA GLY A 2 8.88 8.31 -22.21
C GLY A 2 7.49 8.92 -22.24
N HIS A 3 6.46 8.10 -22.50
CA HIS A 3 5.10 8.52 -22.21
C HIS A 3 5.03 8.72 -20.71
N SER A 4 4.92 9.98 -20.27
CA SER A 4 4.45 10.31 -18.93
C SER A 4 3.03 9.75 -18.83
N GLY A 5 2.92 8.50 -18.39
CA GLY A 5 1.63 7.86 -18.14
C GLY A 5 0.91 8.68 -17.09
N GLU A 6 -0.24 9.24 -17.47
CA GLU A 6 -1.13 9.93 -16.55
C GLU A 6 -1.48 8.96 -15.41
N THR A 7 -1.25 9.38 -14.17
CA THR A 7 -1.61 8.60 -12.98
C THR A 7 -2.98 9.05 -12.52
N ASP A 8 -3.95 8.15 -12.59
CA ASP A 8 -5.31 8.43 -12.14
C ASP A 8 -5.38 8.38 -10.61
N VAL A 9 -6.06 9.34 -10.00
CA VAL A 9 -6.28 9.34 -8.55
C VAL A 9 -7.61 8.68 -8.24
N PHE A 10 -7.60 7.71 -7.31
CA PHE A 10 -8.82 7.07 -6.84
C PHE A 10 -9.01 7.24 -5.33
N THR A 11 -10.27 7.14 -4.90
CA THR A 11 -10.63 7.08 -3.48
C THR A 11 -11.02 5.63 -3.15
N PRO A 12 -10.29 4.91 -2.28
CA PRO A 12 -10.65 3.55 -1.92
C PRO A 12 -11.92 3.52 -1.07
N GLU A 13 -12.67 2.42 -1.19
CA GLU A 13 -13.72 2.08 -0.25
C GLU A 13 -13.10 1.66 1.09
N LEU A 14 -13.66 2.13 2.20
CA LEU A 14 -13.17 1.82 3.54
C LEU A 14 -14.00 0.68 4.14
N GLY A 15 -13.35 -0.44 4.41
CA GLY A 15 -13.93 -1.54 5.18
C GLY A 15 -13.65 -1.36 6.67
N LYS A 16 -14.68 -1.57 7.50
CA LYS A 16 -14.50 -1.85 8.93
C LYS A 16 -14.40 -3.37 9.07
N ASP A 17 -13.38 -3.85 9.77
CA ASP A 17 -13.38 -5.25 10.18
C ASP A 17 -14.57 -5.48 11.11
N HIS A 18 -15.26 -6.61 10.97
CA HIS A 18 -16.37 -7.02 11.85
C HIS A 18 -15.86 -7.72 13.12
N HIS A 19 -14.56 -7.61 13.44
CA HIS A 19 -14.02 -8.16 14.67
C HIS A 19 -14.40 -7.28 15.86
N GLU A 20 -15.06 -7.85 16.87
CA GLU A 20 -15.63 -7.20 18.06
C GLU A 20 -14.58 -6.53 18.99
N ASP A 21 -13.31 -6.58 18.60
CA ASP A 21 -12.22 -5.87 19.25
C ASP A 21 -11.99 -4.52 18.55
N TRP A 22 -12.78 -3.51 18.95
CA TRP A 22 -12.67 -2.10 18.55
C TRP A 22 -11.25 -1.52 18.66
N ASN A 23 -10.34 -2.21 19.36
CA ASN A 23 -8.96 -1.79 19.57
C ASN A 23 -7.94 -2.32 18.53
N SER A 24 -8.34 -3.15 17.55
CA SER A 24 -7.39 -3.71 16.57
C SER A 24 -6.97 -2.73 15.47
N GLY A 25 -7.72 -1.64 15.25
CA GLY A 25 -7.30 -0.50 14.42
C GLY A 25 -7.08 -0.77 12.93
N TYR A 26 -7.27 -2.00 12.44
CA TYR A 26 -7.02 -2.35 11.04
C TYR A 26 -8.10 -1.74 10.13
N ARG A 27 -7.69 -0.77 9.30
CA ARG A 27 -8.52 -0.27 8.19
C ARG A 27 -8.19 -1.04 6.93
N TYR A 28 -9.23 -1.58 6.30
CA TYR A 28 -9.12 -2.14 4.95
C TYR A 28 -9.52 -1.09 3.93
N TYR A 29 -8.80 -1.11 2.82
CA TYR A 29 -9.03 -0.28 1.65
C TYR A 29 -9.32 -1.22 0.49
N ARG A 30 -10.42 -0.97 -0.22
CA ARG A 30 -10.78 -1.70 -1.43
C ARG A 30 -10.73 -0.78 -2.64
N PHE A 31 -10.07 -1.23 -3.69
CA PHE A 31 -9.96 -0.54 -4.97
C PHE A 31 -10.52 -1.43 -6.08
N HIS A 32 -11.55 -0.94 -6.75
CA HIS A 32 -12.10 -1.56 -7.96
C HIS A 32 -11.48 -0.91 -9.19
N CYS A 33 -10.47 -1.57 -9.76
CA CYS A 33 -9.80 -1.09 -10.96
C CYS A 33 -10.63 -1.41 -12.21
N LEU A 34 -10.85 -0.39 -13.06
CA LEU A 34 -11.65 -0.51 -14.28
C LEU A 34 -10.83 -0.84 -15.55
N GLY A 35 -9.51 -0.97 -15.47
CA GLY A 35 -8.69 -1.30 -16.64
C GLY A 35 -7.18 -1.21 -16.40
N ALA A 36 -6.41 -1.29 -17.47
CA ALA A 36 -4.96 -1.08 -17.39
C ALA A 36 -4.65 0.40 -17.10
N GLY A 37 -3.62 0.67 -16.29
CA GLY A 37 -3.22 2.03 -15.94
C GLY A 37 -2.44 2.14 -14.64
N GLN A 38 -2.07 3.36 -14.27
CA GLN A 38 -1.48 3.67 -12.96
C GLN A 38 -2.49 4.42 -12.11
N PHE A 39 -2.70 3.93 -10.89
CA PHE A 39 -3.75 4.44 -10.00
C PHE A 39 -3.16 4.78 -8.64
N GLN A 40 -3.19 6.06 -8.27
CA GLN A 40 -2.75 6.55 -6.96
C GLN A 40 -3.92 6.63 -5.98
N CYS A 41 -3.75 6.00 -4.83
CA CYS A 41 -4.70 6.13 -3.73
C CYS A 41 -4.58 7.50 -3.07
N LYS A 42 -5.71 8.22 -2.96
CA LYS A 42 -5.80 9.51 -2.28
C LYS A 42 -5.44 9.48 -0.78
N TYR A 43 -5.63 8.35 -0.10
CA TYR A 43 -5.41 8.25 1.35
C TYR A 43 -4.01 7.78 1.73
N THR A 44 -3.43 6.87 0.94
CA THR A 44 -2.17 6.21 1.28
C THR A 44 -1.01 6.59 0.36
N ASN A 45 -1.30 7.30 -0.73
CA ASN A 45 -0.35 7.63 -1.80
C ASN A 45 0.32 6.40 -2.46
N LEU A 46 -0.15 5.18 -2.18
CA LEU A 46 0.25 3.99 -2.93
C LEU A 46 -0.18 4.14 -4.39
N VAL A 47 0.71 3.79 -5.31
CA VAL A 47 0.38 3.72 -6.74
C VAL A 47 0.37 2.27 -7.20
N PHE A 48 -0.75 1.83 -7.75
CA PHE A 48 -0.94 0.50 -8.31
C PHE A 48 -0.84 0.58 -9.83
N GLU A 49 0.11 -0.16 -10.43
CA GLU A 49 0.18 -0.36 -11.87
C GLU A 49 -0.59 -1.63 -12.24
N MET A 50 -1.71 -1.45 -12.92
CA MET A 50 -2.67 -2.51 -13.26
C MET A 50 -2.56 -2.88 -14.74
N LYS A 51 -2.66 -4.18 -15.03
CA LYS A 51 -2.69 -4.77 -16.39
C LYS A 51 -4.09 -4.84 -16.97
N GLU A 52 -5.09 -4.95 -16.10
CA GLU A 52 -6.48 -5.23 -16.44
C GLU A 52 -7.41 -4.86 -15.27
N LYS A 53 -8.72 -5.06 -15.48
CA LYS A 53 -9.75 -4.91 -14.45
C LYS A 53 -9.51 -5.91 -13.32
N ALA A 54 -9.53 -5.42 -12.08
CA ALA A 54 -9.34 -6.25 -10.90
C ALA A 54 -9.80 -5.55 -9.62
N GLU A 55 -9.97 -6.34 -8.57
CA GLU A 55 -10.09 -5.84 -7.21
C GLU A 55 -8.72 -5.89 -6.53
N VAL A 56 -8.38 -4.83 -5.80
CA VAL A 56 -7.24 -4.80 -4.86
C VAL A 56 -7.81 -4.53 -3.48
N LEU A 57 -7.58 -5.47 -2.56
CA LEU A 57 -7.86 -5.31 -1.14
C LEU A 57 -6.53 -5.10 -0.42
N TYR A 58 -6.40 -4.05 0.36
CA TYR A 58 -5.18 -3.83 1.13
C TYR A 58 -5.42 -3.17 2.47
N SER A 59 -4.48 -3.35 3.39
CA SER A 59 -4.48 -2.72 4.70
C SER A 59 -3.08 -2.25 5.10
N ILE A 60 -3.05 -1.30 6.02
CA ILE A 60 -1.82 -0.85 6.68
C ILE A 60 -1.80 -1.50 8.05
N VAL A 61 -0.79 -2.33 8.31
CA VAL A 61 -0.67 -3.09 9.56
C VAL A 61 0.60 -2.68 10.31
N SER A 62 0.62 -2.91 11.62
CA SER A 62 1.81 -2.67 12.43
C SER A 62 2.81 -3.80 12.23
N TRP A 63 4.10 -3.47 12.31
CA TRP A 63 5.15 -4.48 12.48
C TRP A 63 4.99 -5.12 13.85
N GLY A 64 4.68 -6.41 13.89
CA GLY A 64 4.63 -7.19 15.12
C GLY A 64 6.05 -7.55 15.60
N SER A 65 6.17 -7.80 16.89
CA SER A 65 7.45 -8.18 17.53
C SER A 65 8.09 -9.41 16.89
N VAL A 66 7.29 -10.39 16.45
CA VAL A 66 7.78 -11.59 15.76
C VAL A 66 8.33 -11.27 14.37
N GLN A 67 7.75 -10.31 13.64
CA GLN A 67 8.25 -9.92 12.31
C GLN A 67 9.57 -9.15 12.40
N LEU A 68 9.83 -8.52 13.53
CA LEU A 68 11.07 -7.79 13.81
C LEU A 68 12.13 -8.67 14.51
N ASP A 69 11.76 -9.87 14.95
CA ASP A 69 12.68 -10.78 15.62
C ASP A 69 13.79 -11.21 14.66
N GLY A 70 15.04 -11.12 15.13
CA GLY A 70 16.23 -11.35 14.30
C GLY A 70 16.66 -10.20 13.37
N MET A 71 15.94 -9.07 13.33
CA MET A 71 16.36 -7.89 12.54
C MET A 71 17.48 -7.05 13.20
N GLY A 72 17.94 -7.43 14.40
CA GLY A 72 19.02 -6.74 15.10
C GLY A 72 18.69 -5.28 15.39
N GLN A 73 19.51 -4.35 14.89
CA GLN A 73 19.31 -2.89 15.03
C GLN A 73 18.56 -2.27 13.83
N MET A 74 18.14 -3.07 12.84
CA MET A 74 17.48 -2.54 11.64
C MET A 74 16.06 -2.10 11.97
N GLN A 75 15.70 -0.90 11.51
CA GLN A 75 14.35 -0.36 11.66
C GLN A 75 13.60 -0.40 10.32
N PRO A 76 12.30 -0.69 10.32
CA PRO A 76 11.50 -0.58 9.10
C PRO A 76 11.54 0.84 8.55
N ALA A 77 11.70 0.96 7.23
CA ALA A 77 11.71 2.25 6.54
C ALA A 77 10.31 2.86 6.35
N GLY A 78 9.26 2.18 6.83
CA GLY A 78 7.87 2.59 6.66
C GLY A 78 6.88 1.56 7.20
N PRO A 79 5.58 1.80 6.99
CA PRO A 79 4.52 0.88 7.42
C PRO A 79 4.53 -0.43 6.63
N LEU A 80 3.98 -1.49 7.24
CA LEU A 80 3.76 -2.77 6.57
C LEU A 80 2.42 -2.74 5.84
N TYR A 81 2.44 -3.07 4.55
CA TYR A 81 1.24 -3.16 3.71
C TYR A 81 0.88 -4.63 3.49
N ASN A 82 -0.34 -5.02 3.84
CA ASN A 82 -0.91 -6.31 3.45
C ASN A 82 -1.76 -6.07 2.20
N ILE A 83 -1.43 -6.69 1.07
CA ILE A 83 -2.07 -6.44 -0.23
C ILE A 83 -2.48 -7.78 -0.83
N ASP A 84 -3.76 -7.87 -1.17
CA ASP A 84 -4.36 -8.98 -1.89
C ASP A 84 -4.96 -8.47 -3.21
N CYS A 85 -4.69 -9.18 -4.31
CA CYS A 85 -5.14 -8.83 -5.65
C CYS A 85 -5.21 -10.09 -6.49
N SER A 86 -6.15 -10.12 -7.46
CA SER A 86 -6.26 -11.21 -8.43
C SER A 86 -4.93 -11.44 -9.16
N LYS A 87 -4.54 -12.72 -9.24
CA LYS A 87 -3.25 -13.13 -9.79
C LYS A 87 -3.07 -12.60 -11.22
N GLY A 88 -2.01 -11.81 -11.42
CA GLY A 88 -1.61 -11.29 -12.73
C GLY A 88 -2.15 -9.92 -13.09
N SER A 89 -3.09 -9.39 -12.31
CA SER A 89 -3.74 -8.10 -12.62
C SER A 89 -2.96 -6.89 -12.11
N MET A 90 -2.22 -7.00 -11.00
CA MET A 90 -1.24 -6.00 -10.54
C MET A 90 0.17 -6.33 -11.06
N CYS A 91 0.84 -5.33 -11.62
CA CYS A 91 2.18 -5.47 -12.20
C CYS A 91 3.26 -4.87 -11.34
N LYS A 92 3.00 -3.68 -10.80
CA LYS A 92 3.92 -2.94 -9.96
C LYS A 92 3.16 -2.25 -8.86
N LEU A 93 3.82 -2.12 -7.72
CA LEU A 93 3.41 -1.29 -6.60
C LEU A 93 4.49 -0.24 -6.41
N HIS A 94 4.12 1.04 -6.48
CA HIS A 94 5.00 2.12 -6.10
C HIS A 94 4.62 2.57 -4.69
N LEU A 95 5.57 2.43 -3.78
CA LEU A 95 5.44 2.94 -2.43
C LEU A 95 5.74 4.44 -2.44
N PRO A 96 5.03 5.27 -1.63
CA PRO A 96 5.46 6.63 -1.39
C PRO A 96 6.91 6.57 -0.92
N HIS A 97 7.76 7.33 -1.61
CA HIS A 97 9.21 7.30 -1.52
C HIS A 97 9.66 7.35 -0.05
N CYS A 98 10.53 6.41 0.36
CA CYS A 98 11.32 6.59 1.57
C CYS A 98 12.13 7.87 1.40
N GLU A 99 11.81 8.92 2.15
CA GLU A 99 12.76 9.98 2.40
C GLU A 99 13.89 9.36 3.24
N ILE A 100 15.00 9.01 2.59
CA ILE A 100 16.24 8.76 3.31
C ILE A 100 16.64 10.13 3.87
N ASN A 101 16.32 10.39 5.14
CA ASN A 101 16.89 11.54 5.83
C ASN A 101 18.41 11.30 5.87
N SER A 102 19.11 11.89 4.92
CA SER A 102 20.57 11.86 4.83
C SER A 102 21.07 12.62 6.06
N GLY A 103 21.38 11.86 7.10
CA GLY A 103 21.47 12.32 8.48
C GLY A 103 22.15 13.67 8.62
N LYS A 104 21.39 14.67 9.06
CA LYS A 104 21.98 15.86 9.65
C LYS A 104 22.35 15.51 11.09
N VAL A 105 23.61 15.13 11.28
CA VAL A 105 24.25 15.12 12.60
C VAL A 105 24.12 16.55 13.15
N ILE A 106 23.44 16.69 14.28
CA ILE A 106 23.45 17.90 15.11
C ILE A 106 24.48 17.72 16.20
#